data_AF-A0A9Q9RKF8-F1
#
_entry.id   AF-A0A9Q9RKF8-F1
#
_cell.length_a   1.000
_cell.length_b   1.000
_cell.length_c   1.000
_cell.angle_alpha   90.00
_cell.angle_beta   90.00
_cell.angle_gamma   90.00
#
_symmetry.space_group_name_H-M   'P 1'
#
loop_
_entity.id
_entity.type
_entity.pdbx_description
1 polymer ?
#
loop_
_entity_poly.entity_id
_entity_poly.type
_entity_poly.pdbx_seq_one_letter_code
_entity_poly.pdbx_strand_id
1 'polypeptide(L)'
;MQRDLRNLAPRKVATSRSTMENTEARFLNSPASSVHTDGASPLETPQMSRRIKRVSHTKSRKGCQQCKKRKVKCDEQRPACFNCSRLQEECKYLPPPPKKVYVRRSGSPKPAISSTGGINLRDLELFHTYTTSTYSTLSIFPALQDFWRITVPRLAIHNSYLMGEILALAALHLAYHRPDQRHEYLATALTLHQESSQQAMGLLKELNSENADGLFIFSSLTIVIGNTSRIRFQLSFVY
;
A
#
# COMPACT_ATOMS: atom_id res chain seq x y z
N MET A 1 -46.67 38.66 -2.39
CA MET A 1 -47.65 38.11 -3.36
C MET A 1 -47.49 36.60 -3.40
N GLN A 2 -48.33 35.85 -2.67
CA GLN A 2 -48.31 34.38 -2.68
C GLN A 2 -49.10 33.83 -3.87
N ARG A 3 -48.64 32.75 -4.51
CA ARG A 3 -49.48 31.76 -5.21
C ARG A 3 -48.86 30.37 -5.12
N ASP A 4 -49.67 29.40 -4.69
CA ASP A 4 -49.37 27.96 -4.70
C ASP A 4 -49.23 27.37 -6.12
N LEU A 5 -48.63 26.18 -6.21
CA LEU A 5 -49.17 24.91 -6.78
C LEU A 5 -47.99 23.97 -7.09
N ARG A 6 -47.63 23.02 -6.21
CA ARG A 6 -48.21 21.68 -6.00
C ARG A 6 -48.02 20.68 -7.16
N ASN A 7 -47.21 19.65 -6.86
CA ASN A 7 -47.35 18.23 -7.21
C ASN A 7 -47.61 17.82 -8.68
N LEU A 8 -46.67 17.05 -9.27
CA LEU A 8 -46.98 16.11 -10.35
C LEU A 8 -45.93 14.99 -10.51
N ALA A 9 -46.17 13.85 -9.84
CA ALA A 9 -45.54 12.55 -10.05
C ALA A 9 -46.38 11.46 -9.34
N PRO A 10 -46.26 10.15 -9.67
CA PRO A 10 -45.55 9.52 -10.79
C PRO A 10 -46.51 8.81 -11.76
N ARG A 11 -46.00 8.17 -12.82
CA ARG A 11 -46.77 7.22 -13.65
C ARG A 11 -46.11 5.84 -13.66
N LYS A 12 -46.75 4.85 -13.04
CA LYS A 12 -46.37 3.42 -13.10
C LYS A 12 -47.19 2.69 -14.18
N VAL A 13 -46.65 1.61 -14.74
CA VAL A 13 -47.35 0.68 -15.63
C VAL A 13 -47.02 -0.76 -15.19
N ALA A 14 -48.02 -1.65 -15.14
CA ALA A 14 -47.91 -3.10 -14.90
C ALA A 14 -48.07 -3.87 -16.25
N THR A 15 -47.92 -5.19 -16.43
CA THR A 15 -47.76 -6.38 -15.53
C THR A 15 -46.70 -7.32 -16.19
N SER A 16 -46.53 -8.66 -16.02
CA SER A 16 -47.17 -9.83 -15.36
C SER A 16 -46.09 -10.66 -14.61
N ARG A 17 -46.22 -11.83 -13.96
CA ARG A 17 -47.06 -13.07 -14.00
C ARG A 17 -46.78 -13.99 -15.20
N SER A 18 -46.50 -15.30 -15.07
CA SER A 18 -46.52 -16.28 -13.95
C SER A 18 -45.62 -17.52 -14.32
N THR A 19 -45.36 -18.62 -13.58
CA THR A 19 -45.71 -19.17 -12.22
C THR A 19 -44.78 -20.37 -11.88
N MET A 20 -44.62 -20.73 -10.58
CA MET A 20 -44.20 -22.06 -10.03
C MET A 20 -42.76 -22.54 -10.33
N GLU A 21 -41.91 -22.92 -9.35
CA GLU A 21 -41.98 -24.03 -8.38
C GLU A 21 -41.72 -25.43 -8.97
N ASN A 22 -40.57 -26.03 -8.63
CA ASN A 22 -40.54 -27.39 -8.06
C ASN A 22 -39.21 -27.70 -7.32
N THR A 23 -39.15 -28.85 -6.65
CA THR A 23 -38.24 -29.15 -5.53
C THR A 23 -37.50 -30.50 -5.71
N GLU A 24 -36.37 -30.69 -5.00
CA GLU A 24 -35.63 -31.95 -4.82
C GLU A 24 -34.95 -32.55 -6.10
N ALA A 25 -34.01 -33.51 -6.02
CA ALA A 25 -33.53 -34.31 -4.88
C ALA A 25 -31.99 -34.44 -4.82
N ARG A 26 -31.47 -34.90 -3.67
CA ARG A 26 -30.11 -35.46 -3.54
C ARG A 26 -30.17 -36.98 -3.71
N PHE A 27 -29.22 -37.60 -4.41
CA PHE A 27 -28.81 -38.99 -4.13
C PHE A 27 -27.32 -39.23 -4.38
N LEU A 28 -26.81 -40.31 -3.81
CA LEU A 28 -25.38 -40.66 -3.70
C LEU A 28 -24.99 -41.68 -4.77
N ASN A 29 -23.71 -41.70 -5.19
CA ASN A 29 -22.78 -42.79 -4.82
C ASN A 29 -21.40 -42.71 -5.51
N SER A 30 -20.44 -43.36 -4.88
CA SER A 30 -19.17 -43.86 -5.43
C SER A 30 -19.08 -45.35 -4.97
N PRO A 31 -17.95 -46.07 -5.05
CA PRO A 31 -16.75 -45.93 -5.88
C PRO A 31 -16.41 -47.23 -6.66
N ALA A 32 -15.31 -47.24 -7.42
CA ALA A 32 -14.54 -48.46 -7.71
C ALA A 32 -13.07 -48.09 -7.99
N SER A 33 -12.13 -49.02 -7.80
CA SER A 33 -10.69 -48.82 -8.02
C SER A 33 -9.97 -50.15 -8.21
N SER A 34 -8.73 -50.09 -8.74
CA SER A 34 -7.72 -51.17 -8.68
C SER A 34 -7.95 -52.37 -9.66
N VAL A 35 -6.97 -53.18 -10.09
CA VAL A 35 -5.52 -53.26 -9.77
C VAL A 35 -4.67 -54.09 -10.78
N HIS A 36 -3.34 -53.94 -10.77
CA HIS A 36 -2.22 -54.82 -11.27
C HIS A 36 -2.15 -55.20 -12.78
N THR A 37 -1.04 -55.00 -13.54
CA THR A 37 0.36 -55.56 -13.58
C THR A 37 0.46 -57.01 -14.13
N ASP A 38 1.52 -57.53 -14.80
CA ASP A 38 2.93 -57.15 -15.09
C ASP A 38 3.41 -57.78 -16.44
N GLY A 39 4.62 -57.45 -16.96
CA GLY A 39 5.38 -58.43 -17.80
C GLY A 39 6.35 -57.97 -18.91
N ALA A 40 7.65 -58.32 -18.72
CA ALA A 40 8.69 -58.61 -19.74
C ALA A 40 9.28 -57.51 -20.67
N SER A 41 10.50 -57.78 -21.17
CA SER A 41 11.31 -56.94 -22.10
C SER A 41 12.40 -57.81 -22.75
N PRO A 42 12.88 -57.48 -23.97
CA PRO A 42 14.34 -57.39 -24.15
C PRO A 42 14.86 -56.34 -25.16
N LEU A 43 16.13 -55.96 -24.97
CA LEU A 43 17.18 -55.60 -25.96
C LEU A 43 16.88 -54.60 -27.11
N GLU A 44 17.56 -53.44 -27.09
CA GLU A 44 18.58 -53.09 -28.10
C GLU A 44 19.44 -51.87 -27.68
N THR A 45 20.59 -51.66 -28.36
CA THR A 45 21.45 -50.48 -28.19
C THR A 45 22.07 -50.04 -29.51
N PRO A 46 22.20 -48.74 -29.74
CA PRO A 46 23.54 -48.22 -30.03
C PRO A 46 23.91 -46.96 -29.23
N GLN A 47 25.20 -46.61 -29.32
CA GLN A 47 25.85 -45.57 -28.54
C GLN A 47 25.66 -44.17 -29.14
N MET A 48 25.64 -43.13 -28.29
CA MET A 48 26.11 -41.81 -28.72
C MET A 48 26.87 -41.10 -27.59
N SER A 49 27.86 -40.31 -27.97
CA SER A 49 28.90 -39.77 -27.08
C SER A 49 28.35 -38.87 -25.97
N ARG A 50 28.25 -39.42 -24.75
CA ARG A 50 27.92 -38.64 -23.55
C ARG A 50 29.09 -37.74 -23.16
N ARG A 51 29.21 -36.62 -23.88
CA ARG A 51 29.95 -35.41 -23.47
C ARG A 51 29.71 -35.21 -21.98
N ILE A 52 30.76 -35.33 -21.15
CA ILE A 52 30.63 -35.21 -19.70
C ILE A 52 30.27 -33.75 -19.37
N LYS A 53 28.97 -33.46 -19.39
CA LYS A 53 28.38 -32.25 -18.82
C LYS A 53 28.85 -32.25 -17.37
N ARG A 54 29.74 -31.31 -17.01
CA ARG A 54 30.13 -31.08 -15.62
C ARG A 54 28.82 -30.86 -14.86
N VAL A 55 28.41 -31.84 -14.06
CA VAL A 55 27.14 -31.78 -13.35
C VAL A 55 27.18 -30.52 -12.50
N SER A 56 26.21 -29.62 -12.69
CA SER A 56 26.08 -28.42 -11.89
C SER A 56 25.70 -28.82 -10.47
N HIS A 57 26.71 -29.19 -9.68
CA HIS A 57 26.50 -29.73 -8.34
C HIS A 57 25.74 -28.69 -7.51
N THR A 58 24.56 -29.09 -7.02
CA THR A 58 23.72 -28.28 -6.14
C THR A 58 24.57 -27.72 -5.00
N LYS A 59 24.78 -26.40 -4.99
CA LYS A 59 25.66 -25.74 -4.03
C LYS A 59 25.23 -26.11 -2.61
N SER A 60 26.13 -26.75 -1.86
CA SER A 60 25.87 -27.15 -0.47
C SER A 60 25.44 -25.92 0.33
N ARG A 61 24.17 -25.93 0.78
CA ARG A 61 23.55 -24.80 1.48
C ARG A 61 24.25 -24.55 2.83
N LYS A 62 24.67 -25.61 3.52
CA LYS A 62 25.27 -25.57 4.88
C LYS A 62 26.80 -25.61 4.92
N GLY A 63 27.48 -25.83 3.78
CA GLY A 63 28.94 -25.94 3.70
C GLY A 63 29.73 -24.78 4.31
N CYS A 64 30.97 -25.06 4.72
CA CYS A 64 31.85 -24.09 5.36
C CYS A 64 32.20 -22.91 4.44
N GLN A 65 32.65 -21.81 5.04
CA GLN A 65 33.01 -20.57 4.34
C GLN A 65 34.12 -20.81 3.31
N GLN A 66 35.16 -21.59 3.66
CA GLN A 66 36.31 -21.78 2.79
C GLN A 66 35.99 -22.66 1.56
N CYS A 67 35.18 -23.72 1.71
CA CYS A 67 34.67 -24.48 0.55
C CYS A 67 33.75 -23.62 -0.34
N LYS A 68 32.89 -22.78 0.25
CA LYS A 68 32.04 -21.84 -0.50
C LYS A 68 32.86 -20.79 -1.26
N LYS A 69 33.89 -20.20 -0.63
CA LYS A 69 34.84 -19.26 -1.26
C LYS A 69 35.60 -19.92 -2.41
N ARG A 70 36.06 -21.16 -2.21
CA ARG A 70 36.73 -22.01 -3.22
C ARG A 70 35.79 -22.62 -4.26
N LYS A 71 34.47 -22.42 -4.13
CA LYS A 71 33.41 -22.95 -5.01
C LYS A 71 33.43 -24.50 -5.16
N VAL A 72 33.96 -25.22 -4.17
CA VAL A 72 34.02 -26.69 -4.13
C VAL A 72 32.91 -27.28 -3.24
N LYS A 73 32.60 -28.58 -3.42
CA LYS A 73 31.69 -29.30 -2.53
C LYS A 73 32.29 -29.37 -1.12
N CYS A 74 31.49 -28.99 -0.12
CA CYS A 74 31.79 -29.26 1.28
C CYS A 74 31.18 -30.61 1.68
N ASP A 75 31.92 -31.38 2.46
CA ASP A 75 31.52 -32.64 3.10
C ASP A 75 30.75 -32.43 4.42
N GLU A 76 30.67 -31.19 4.91
CA GLU A 76 29.89 -30.75 6.09
C GLU A 76 30.29 -31.40 7.44
N GLN A 77 31.43 -32.10 7.50
CA GLN A 77 31.98 -32.68 8.74
C GLN A 77 32.40 -31.60 9.75
N ARG A 78 32.41 -31.98 11.03
CA ARG A 78 32.74 -31.12 12.19
C ARG A 78 33.80 -31.82 13.07
N PRO A 79 34.70 -31.07 13.74
CA PRO A 79 34.78 -29.60 13.80
C PRO A 79 35.24 -28.93 12.50
N ALA A 80 35.99 -29.65 11.66
CA ALA A 80 36.43 -29.19 10.34
C ALA A 80 36.06 -30.20 9.25
N CYS A 81 35.82 -29.69 8.04
CA CYS A 81 35.49 -30.50 6.86
C CYS A 81 36.76 -31.08 6.22
N PHE A 82 36.69 -32.29 5.67
CA PHE A 82 37.83 -33.03 5.10
C PHE A 82 38.66 -32.18 4.11
N ASN A 83 37.99 -31.44 3.22
CA ASN A 83 38.64 -30.55 2.25
C ASN A 83 39.41 -29.37 2.88
N CYS A 84 39.06 -28.95 4.10
CA CYS A 84 39.82 -27.94 4.85
C CYS A 84 40.92 -28.60 5.69
N SER A 85 40.61 -29.70 6.39
CA SER A 85 41.56 -30.43 7.24
C SER A 85 42.79 -30.91 6.47
N ARG A 86 42.59 -31.48 5.26
CA ARG A 86 43.70 -31.93 4.39
C ARG A 86 44.59 -30.78 3.90
N LEU A 87 44.08 -29.55 3.89
CA LEU A 87 44.82 -28.36 3.49
C LEU A 87 45.30 -27.52 4.68
N GLN A 88 45.10 -28.00 5.92
CA GLN A 88 45.40 -27.28 7.18
C GLN A 88 44.81 -25.85 7.24
N GLU A 89 43.59 -25.72 6.70
CA GLU A 89 42.93 -24.44 6.45
C GLU A 89 41.74 -24.18 7.40
N GLU A 90 41.55 -22.92 7.80
CA GLU A 90 40.59 -22.55 8.84
C GLU A 90 39.13 -22.84 8.44
N CYS A 91 38.54 -23.89 9.02
CA CYS A 91 37.22 -24.38 8.62
C CYS A 91 36.06 -23.70 9.35
N LYS A 92 35.88 -22.39 9.12
CA LYS A 92 34.74 -21.66 9.70
C LYS A 92 33.43 -22.03 9.00
N TYR A 93 32.44 -22.50 9.76
CA TYR A 93 31.04 -22.52 9.36
C TYR A 93 30.38 -21.20 9.77
N LEU A 94 29.51 -20.65 8.93
CA LEU A 94 28.64 -19.55 9.39
C LEU A 94 27.63 -20.13 10.40
N PRO A 95 27.45 -19.51 11.58
CA PRO A 95 26.24 -19.76 12.36
C PRO A 95 25.01 -19.40 11.51
N PRO A 96 23.82 -19.99 11.77
CA PRO A 96 22.60 -19.48 11.15
C PRO A 96 22.48 -17.98 11.47
N PRO A 97 22.09 -17.12 10.51
CA PRO A 97 21.91 -15.71 10.79
C PRO A 97 20.94 -15.58 11.97
N PRO A 98 21.22 -14.68 12.94
CA PRO A 98 20.35 -14.54 14.10
C PRO A 98 18.92 -14.32 13.61
N LYS A 99 17.99 -15.15 14.09
CA LYS A 99 16.57 -14.97 13.79
C LYS A 99 16.24 -13.54 14.18
N LYS A 100 16.00 -12.66 13.20
CA LYS A 100 15.48 -11.32 13.48
C LYS A 100 14.22 -11.54 14.29
N VAL A 101 14.25 -11.14 15.56
CA VAL A 101 13.06 -11.10 16.39
C VAL A 101 12.25 -9.95 15.84
N TYR A 102 11.47 -10.25 14.81
CA TYR A 102 10.35 -9.43 14.39
C TYR A 102 9.41 -9.40 15.59
N VAL A 103 9.58 -8.39 16.44
CA VAL A 103 8.62 -8.05 17.48
C VAL A 103 7.30 -7.89 16.75
N ARG A 104 6.41 -8.87 16.92
CA ARG A 104 5.04 -8.79 16.44
C ARG A 104 4.39 -7.65 17.22
N ARG A 105 4.44 -6.44 16.67
CA ARG A 105 3.43 -5.42 16.93
C ARG A 105 2.12 -5.95 16.35
N SER A 106 1.50 -6.89 17.08
CA SER A 106 0.08 -7.23 16.96
C SER A 106 -0.70 -6.01 17.41
N GLY A 107 -0.87 -5.11 16.45
CA GLY A 107 -1.03 -3.69 16.68
C GLY A 107 -0.77 -3.01 15.35
N SER A 108 -1.74 -3.16 14.44
CA SER A 108 -1.91 -2.20 13.37
C SER A 108 -1.92 -0.80 13.97
N PRO A 109 -1.35 0.21 13.29
CA PRO A 109 -1.77 1.57 13.55
C PRO A 109 -3.23 1.68 13.11
N LYS A 110 -4.16 1.39 14.04
CA LYS A 110 -5.32 2.27 14.16
C LYS A 110 -4.74 3.69 14.22
N PRO A 111 -5.25 4.67 13.46
CA PRO A 111 -4.91 6.05 13.74
C PRO A 111 -5.25 6.28 15.22
N ALA A 112 -4.24 6.60 16.00
CA ALA A 112 -4.46 7.03 17.36
C ALA A 112 -5.11 8.40 17.25
N ILE A 113 -6.45 8.43 17.27
CA ILE A 113 -7.20 9.61 17.72
C ILE A 113 -6.50 10.02 19.01
N SER A 114 -5.86 11.19 18.98
CA SER A 114 -4.83 11.59 19.92
C SER A 114 -5.43 11.90 21.29
N SER A 115 -5.79 10.85 22.02
CA SER A 115 -6.40 10.89 23.35
C SER A 115 -5.44 11.33 24.46
N THR A 116 -4.30 11.92 24.10
CA THR A 116 -3.68 12.98 24.89
C THR A 116 -4.60 14.21 24.82
N GLY A 117 -5.31 14.52 25.90
CA GLY A 117 -6.25 15.67 25.98
C GLY A 117 -5.59 17.06 25.95
N GLY A 118 -4.57 17.25 25.12
CA GLY A 118 -3.89 18.52 24.86
C GLY A 118 -4.12 18.95 23.42
N ILE A 119 -4.35 20.25 23.23
CA ILE A 119 -4.56 20.87 21.92
C ILE A 119 -3.26 20.78 21.10
N ASN A 120 -3.31 20.18 19.90
CA ASN A 120 -2.14 20.18 19.01
C ASN A 120 -1.96 21.56 18.37
N LEU A 121 -1.03 22.34 18.94
CA LEU A 121 -0.68 23.68 18.45
C LEU A 121 -0.18 23.68 17.00
N ARG A 122 0.39 22.57 16.51
CA ARG A 122 0.86 22.46 15.12
C ARG A 122 -0.30 22.35 14.14
N ASP A 123 -1.31 21.54 14.46
CA ASP A 123 -2.52 21.41 13.64
C ASP A 123 -3.32 22.71 13.65
N LEU A 124 -3.36 23.43 14.79
CA LEU A 124 -3.95 24.77 14.86
C LEU A 124 -3.20 25.81 14.02
N GLU A 125 -1.86 25.82 14.03
CA GLU A 125 -1.07 26.73 13.19
C GLU A 125 -1.33 26.46 11.70
N LEU A 126 -1.38 25.19 11.31
CA LEU A 126 -1.66 24.77 9.94
C LEU A 126 -3.11 25.12 9.53
N PHE A 127 -4.10 24.89 10.39
CA PHE A 127 -5.50 25.25 10.12
C PHE A 127 -5.72 26.76 10.05
N HIS A 128 -5.05 27.52 10.93
CA HIS A 128 -5.03 28.99 10.88
C HIS A 128 -4.43 29.47 9.56
N THR A 129 -3.24 28.98 9.20
CA THR A 129 -2.57 29.33 7.93
C THR A 129 -3.45 28.99 6.72
N TYR A 130 -4.17 27.86 6.75
CA TYR A 130 -5.10 27.51 5.68
C TYR A 130 -6.20 28.57 5.52
N THR A 131 -6.88 28.90 6.63
CA THR A 131 -8.04 29.80 6.66
C THR A 131 -7.70 31.27 6.47
N THR A 132 -6.46 31.71 6.74
CA THR A 132 -6.01 33.09 6.51
C THR A 132 -5.27 33.31 5.19
N SER A 133 -4.52 32.30 4.70
CA SER A 133 -3.45 32.54 3.71
C SER A 133 -3.34 31.48 2.62
N THR A 134 -3.64 30.20 2.88
CA THR A 134 -3.52 29.16 1.85
C THR A 134 -4.73 29.13 0.91
N TYR A 135 -5.94 29.39 1.41
CA TYR A 135 -7.17 29.36 0.58
C TYR A 135 -7.09 30.29 -0.65
N SER A 136 -6.44 31.45 -0.54
CA SER A 136 -6.32 32.44 -1.62
C SER A 136 -5.36 32.00 -2.72
N THR A 137 -4.49 31.02 -2.45
CA THR A 137 -3.62 30.39 -3.47
C THR A 137 -4.33 29.31 -4.29
N LEU A 138 -5.56 28.91 -3.90
CA LEU A 138 -6.36 27.88 -4.60
C LEU A 138 -7.24 28.40 -5.72
N SER A 139 -7.48 29.72 -5.81
CA SER A 139 -8.18 30.32 -6.95
C SER A 139 -7.93 31.81 -7.08
N ILE A 140 -7.95 32.30 -8.32
CA ILE A 140 -8.01 33.74 -8.65
C ILE A 140 -9.43 34.30 -8.61
N PHE A 141 -10.47 33.45 -8.54
CA PHE A 141 -11.87 33.87 -8.60
C PHE A 141 -12.46 34.03 -7.19
N PRO A 142 -12.94 35.24 -6.78
CA PRO A 142 -13.39 35.48 -5.40
C PRO A 142 -14.47 34.53 -4.90
N ALA A 143 -15.48 34.22 -5.73
CA ALA A 143 -16.55 33.28 -5.37
C ALA A 143 -16.04 31.86 -5.06
N LEU A 144 -14.95 31.43 -5.70
CA LEU A 144 -14.32 30.13 -5.41
C LEU A 144 -13.33 30.23 -4.24
N GLN A 145 -12.71 31.39 -4.01
CA GLN A 145 -11.95 31.64 -2.78
C GLN A 145 -12.83 31.52 -1.53
N ASP A 146 -14.08 32.00 -1.55
CA ASP A 146 -15.01 31.83 -0.43
C ASP A 146 -15.39 30.36 -0.18
N PHE A 147 -15.56 29.57 -1.24
CA PHE A 147 -15.74 28.12 -1.13
C PHE A 147 -14.52 27.46 -0.46
N TRP A 148 -13.30 27.77 -0.89
CA TRP A 148 -12.06 27.27 -0.28
C TRP A 148 -11.86 27.78 1.16
N ARG A 149 -12.28 29.01 1.48
CA ARG A 149 -12.13 29.63 2.80
C ARG A 149 -13.12 29.11 3.84
N ILE A 150 -14.37 28.86 3.43
CA ILE A 150 -15.50 28.65 4.35
C ILE A 150 -16.06 27.23 4.22
N THR A 151 -16.38 26.79 3.00
CA THR A 151 -17.06 25.49 2.78
C THR A 151 -16.12 24.32 3.04
N VAL A 152 -14.89 24.37 2.51
CA VAL A 152 -13.94 23.27 2.62
C VAL A 152 -13.47 23.02 4.06
N PRO A 153 -13.09 24.03 4.87
CA PRO A 153 -12.77 23.84 6.28
C PRO A 153 -13.95 23.31 7.12
N ARG A 154 -15.19 23.75 6.85
CA ARG A 154 -16.38 23.20 7.51
C ARG A 154 -16.57 21.72 7.21
N LEU A 155 -16.43 21.32 5.95
CA LEU A 155 -16.51 19.91 5.55
C LEU A 155 -15.36 19.08 6.15
N ALA A 156 -14.15 19.66 6.20
CA ALA A 156 -12.96 19.03 6.77
C ALA A 156 -13.08 18.73 8.27
N ILE A 157 -13.74 19.60 9.05
CA ILE A 157 -14.00 19.35 10.49
C ILE A 157 -14.80 18.04 10.71
N HIS A 158 -15.61 17.63 9.74
CA HIS A 158 -16.36 16.37 9.77
C HIS A 158 -15.69 15.21 9.01
N ASN A 159 -14.57 15.44 8.31
CA ASN A 159 -13.93 14.48 7.42
C ASN A 159 -12.41 14.42 7.67
N SER A 160 -11.94 13.44 8.42
CA SER A 160 -10.53 13.32 8.86
C SER A 160 -9.51 13.32 7.70
N TYR A 161 -9.83 12.67 6.58
CA TYR A 161 -8.99 12.66 5.38
C TYR A 161 -8.94 14.05 4.69
N LEU A 162 -10.03 14.80 4.71
CA LEU A 162 -10.06 16.14 4.14
C LEU A 162 -9.36 17.16 5.06
N MET A 163 -9.45 16.97 6.38
CA MET A 163 -8.66 17.72 7.36
C MET A 163 -7.16 17.55 7.12
N GLY A 164 -6.66 16.31 7.08
CA GLY A 164 -5.24 16.06 6.84
C GLY A 164 -4.74 16.63 5.50
N GLU A 165 -5.56 16.62 4.45
CA GLU A 165 -5.23 17.21 3.15
C GLU A 165 -5.12 18.75 3.18
N ILE A 166 -6.03 19.46 3.87
CA ILE A 166 -5.92 20.92 4.02
C ILE A 166 -4.73 21.33 4.90
N LEU A 167 -4.43 20.56 5.95
CA LEU A 167 -3.25 20.77 6.80
C LEU A 167 -1.95 20.46 6.05
N ALA A 168 -1.93 19.45 5.18
CA ALA A 168 -0.80 19.14 4.30
C ALA A 168 -0.52 20.29 3.32
N LEU A 169 -1.56 20.86 2.70
CA LEU A 169 -1.41 22.03 1.82
C LEU A 169 -0.89 23.27 2.59
N ALA A 170 -1.41 23.53 3.79
CA ALA A 170 -0.92 24.60 4.65
C ALA A 170 0.55 24.41 5.04
N ALA A 171 0.98 23.16 5.27
CA ALA A 171 2.39 22.85 5.52
C ALA A 171 3.26 23.13 4.28
N LEU A 172 2.81 22.80 3.06
CA LEU A 172 3.53 23.17 1.82
C LEU A 172 3.64 24.69 1.61
N HIS A 173 2.65 25.45 2.09
CA HIS A 173 2.63 26.91 2.09
C HIS A 173 3.62 27.49 3.12
N LEU A 174 3.62 27.00 4.37
CA LEU A 174 4.65 27.38 5.36
C LEU A 174 6.06 26.99 4.93
N ALA A 175 6.24 25.83 4.27
CA ALA A 175 7.50 25.42 3.66
C ALA A 175 8.00 26.35 2.54
N TYR A 176 7.15 27.25 2.03
CA TYR A 176 7.54 28.30 1.08
C TYR A 176 7.96 29.58 1.80
N HIS A 177 7.14 30.04 2.75
CA HIS A 177 7.36 31.31 3.46
C HIS A 177 8.39 31.22 4.61
N ARG A 178 8.73 30.02 5.10
CA ARG A 178 9.73 29.80 6.17
C ARG A 178 10.84 28.85 5.69
N PRO A 179 11.86 29.37 4.97
CA PRO A 179 12.92 28.53 4.39
C PRO A 179 13.70 27.73 5.44
N ASP A 180 13.94 28.31 6.62
CA ASP A 180 14.75 27.71 7.69
C ASP A 180 14.11 26.42 8.27
N GLN A 181 12.78 26.35 8.25
CA GLN A 181 11.98 25.21 8.70
C GLN A 181 11.44 24.35 7.54
N ARG A 182 11.83 24.66 6.28
CA ARG A 182 11.25 24.05 5.06
C ARG A 182 11.28 22.52 5.08
N HIS A 183 12.35 21.90 5.57
CA HIS A 183 12.46 20.44 5.59
C HIS A 183 11.43 19.79 6.53
N GLU A 184 11.17 20.41 7.69
CA GLU A 184 10.19 19.92 8.66
C GLU A 184 8.77 20.01 8.09
N TYR A 185 8.39 21.18 7.56
CA TYR A 185 7.08 21.35 6.93
C TYR A 185 6.85 20.45 5.70
N LEU A 186 7.89 20.19 4.90
CA LEU A 186 7.80 19.22 3.79
C LEU A 186 7.56 17.79 4.31
N ALA A 187 8.23 17.39 5.39
CA ALA A 187 8.00 16.09 6.01
C ALA A 187 6.58 15.99 6.62
N THR A 188 6.12 17.03 7.31
CA THR A 188 4.75 17.14 7.84
C THR A 188 3.71 17.02 6.73
N ALA A 189 3.88 17.76 5.62
CA ALA A 189 2.98 17.71 4.47
C ALA A 189 2.90 16.31 3.84
N LEU A 190 4.04 15.64 3.66
CA LEU A 190 4.11 14.30 3.08
C LEU A 190 3.41 13.25 3.97
N THR A 191 3.63 13.29 5.29
CA THR A 191 2.95 12.40 6.24
C THR A 191 1.44 12.61 6.21
N LEU A 192 0.97 13.86 6.36
CA LEU A 192 -0.45 14.19 6.39
C LEU A 192 -1.15 13.81 5.08
N HIS A 193 -0.56 14.12 3.92
CA HIS A 193 -1.11 13.74 2.61
C HIS A 193 -1.15 12.21 2.43
N GLN A 194 -0.13 11.48 2.89
CA GLN A 194 -0.09 10.02 2.78
C GLN A 194 -1.16 9.35 3.67
N GLU A 195 -1.32 9.81 4.92
CA GLU A 195 -2.33 9.29 5.85
C GLU A 195 -3.76 9.64 5.40
N SER A 196 -3.95 10.82 4.81
CA SER A 196 -5.22 11.26 4.22
C SER A 196 -5.58 10.44 2.98
N SER A 197 -4.61 10.23 2.09
CA SER A 197 -4.75 9.38 0.92
C SER A 197 -5.15 7.95 1.29
N GLN A 198 -4.53 7.35 2.32
CA GLN A 198 -4.88 6.00 2.76
C GLN A 198 -6.33 5.90 3.27
N GLN A 199 -6.83 6.93 3.95
CA GLN A 199 -8.23 7.00 4.39
C GLN A 199 -9.19 7.19 3.20
N ALA A 200 -8.90 8.12 2.29
CA ALA A 200 -9.71 8.38 1.09
C ALA A 200 -9.78 7.16 0.15
N MET A 201 -8.67 6.45 -0.06
CA MET A 201 -8.63 5.19 -0.83
C MET A 201 -9.37 4.03 -0.15
N GLY A 202 -9.62 4.11 1.16
CA GLY A 202 -10.54 3.23 1.87
C GLY A 202 -12.00 3.54 1.49
N LEU A 203 -12.40 4.80 1.67
CA LEU A 203 -13.77 5.27 1.45
C LEU A 203 -14.24 5.18 -0.01
N LEU A 204 -13.34 5.27 -1.01
CA LEU A 204 -13.69 5.10 -2.43
C LEU A 204 -14.31 3.73 -2.78
N LYS A 205 -14.17 2.72 -1.91
CA LYS A 205 -14.82 1.41 -2.07
C LYS A 205 -16.29 1.41 -1.66
N GLU A 206 -16.68 2.40 -0.87
CA GLU A 206 -18.00 2.57 -0.24
C GLU A 206 -18.56 3.97 -0.59
N LEU A 207 -18.37 4.38 -1.84
CA LEU A 207 -18.80 5.68 -2.37
C LEU A 207 -20.32 5.84 -2.25
N ASN A 208 -20.75 6.93 -1.63
CA ASN A 208 -22.14 7.24 -1.34
C ASN A 208 -22.38 8.77 -1.37
N SER A 209 -23.63 9.21 -1.16
CA SER A 209 -24.01 10.63 -1.20
C SER A 209 -23.46 11.48 -0.05
N GLU A 210 -22.92 10.87 1.02
CA GLU A 210 -22.36 11.59 2.17
C GLU A 210 -20.84 11.83 2.02
N ASN A 211 -20.13 10.92 1.34
CA ASN A 211 -18.68 11.02 1.14
C ASN A 211 -18.26 11.56 -0.25
N ALA A 212 -19.15 11.58 -1.24
CA ALA A 212 -18.83 12.01 -2.61
C ALA A 212 -18.23 13.42 -2.70
N ASP A 213 -18.84 14.42 -2.07
CA ASP A 213 -18.37 15.82 -2.10
C ASP A 213 -16.96 15.96 -1.51
N GLY A 214 -16.73 15.34 -0.35
CA GLY A 214 -15.43 15.38 0.33
C GLY A 214 -14.33 14.65 -0.45
N LEU A 215 -14.65 13.52 -1.10
CA LEU A 215 -13.73 12.79 -1.97
C LEU A 215 -13.42 13.57 -3.26
N PHE A 216 -14.39 14.28 -3.83
CA PHE A 216 -14.17 15.17 -4.98
C PHE A 216 -13.24 16.34 -4.61
N ILE A 217 -13.50 17.02 -3.49
CA ILE A 217 -12.66 18.13 -2.99
C ILE A 217 -11.25 17.63 -2.64
N PHE A 218 -11.14 16.45 -2.00
CA PHE A 218 -9.85 15.80 -1.72
C PHE A 218 -9.05 15.57 -3.02
N SER A 219 -9.67 14.98 -4.04
CA SER A 219 -8.99 14.75 -5.33
C SER A 219 -8.51 16.05 -6.00
N SER A 220 -9.27 17.13 -5.84
CA SER A 220 -8.91 18.47 -6.34
C SER A 220 -7.69 19.04 -5.60
N LEU A 221 -7.64 18.89 -4.28
CA LEU A 221 -6.50 19.33 -3.44
C LEU A 221 -5.23 18.51 -3.71
N THR A 222 -5.36 17.19 -3.88
CA THR A 222 -4.24 16.30 -4.27
C THR A 222 -3.58 16.75 -5.59
N ILE A 223 -4.37 17.23 -6.56
CA ILE A 223 -3.83 17.79 -7.82
C ILE A 223 -3.02 19.07 -7.56
N VAL A 224 -3.47 19.95 -6.66
CA VAL A 224 -2.72 21.16 -6.28
C VAL A 224 -1.41 20.79 -5.55
N ILE A 225 -1.46 19.85 -4.61
CA ILE A 225 -0.28 19.32 -3.90
C ILE A 225 0.73 18.74 -4.90
N GLY A 226 0.27 17.95 -5.86
CA GLY A 226 1.10 17.35 -6.92
C GLY A 226 1.79 18.41 -7.81
N ASN A 227 1.07 19.44 -8.23
CA ASN A 227 1.64 20.55 -9.02
C ASN A 227 2.65 21.37 -8.23
N THR A 228 2.31 21.76 -6.99
CA THR A 228 3.20 22.49 -6.06
C THR A 228 4.51 21.75 -5.81
N SER A 229 4.44 20.41 -5.73
CA SER A 229 5.59 19.54 -5.57
C SER A 229 6.45 19.45 -6.85
N ARG A 230 5.82 19.30 -8.02
CA ARG A 230 6.53 19.20 -9.31
C ARG A 230 7.28 20.48 -9.68
N ILE A 231 6.68 21.65 -9.44
CA ILE A 231 7.35 22.96 -9.65
C ILE A 231 8.64 23.03 -8.81
N ARG A 232 8.60 22.56 -7.56
CA ARG A 232 9.78 22.50 -6.67
C ARG A 232 10.83 21.48 -7.11
N PHE A 233 10.44 20.34 -7.68
CA PHE A 233 11.40 19.37 -8.23
C PHE A 233 12.15 19.91 -9.44
N GLN A 234 11.52 20.68 -10.35
CA GLN A 234 12.26 21.38 -11.40
C GLN A 234 13.09 22.54 -10.83
N LEU A 235 12.55 23.29 -9.85
CA LEU A 235 13.27 24.26 -9.01
C LEU A 235 14.65 23.75 -8.56
N SER A 236 14.68 22.55 -7.98
CA SER A 236 15.86 21.92 -7.39
C SER A 236 16.74 21.12 -8.37
N PHE A 237 16.55 21.31 -9.68
CA PHE A 237 17.40 20.78 -10.75
C PHE A 237 17.97 21.89 -11.66
N VAL A 238 17.69 23.16 -11.34
CA VAL A 238 18.08 24.35 -12.13
C VAL A 238 19.03 25.28 -11.34
N TYR A 239 19.28 24.96 -10.06
CA TYR A 239 20.27 25.58 -9.16
C TYR A 239 21.06 24.47 -8.45
#